data_AF-A0A926AHG4-F1
#
_entry.id   AF-A0A926AHG4-F1
#
_cell.length_a   1.000
_cell.length_b   1.000
_cell.length_c   1.000
_cell.angle_alpha   90.00
_cell.angle_beta   90.00
_cell.angle_gamma   90.00
#
_symmetry.space_group_name_H-M   'P 1'
#
loop_
_entity.id
_entity.type
_entity.pdbx_description
1 polymer ?
#
loop_
_entity_poly.entity_id
_entity_poly.type
_entity_poly.pdbx_seq_one_letter_code
_entity_poly.pdbx_strand_id
1 'polypeptide(L)'
;MAELTEADRYLLERIGRGDGEGWQQLVERYQGRLLAFARSRLSRKEEAEDLVQDTFIAFLEGLKNFRENASVETFLFTILRRKLIDFFRGKQMRVTFLQEALAKSSSDSSYAPVSLQAPEETASFYMRREEQSEALRAVLADTLDGLLERLRKAENFRDLQIVEMIFYAQLRNKDVARLMNMDEKAIALIKHRSLKEIKSHVAQSTKLSRDEIMAVDSPAWEESPAATSMLTEIWESTRPTCPKRTTVGRFLLGTLEKPWQSYVDFHLNQLGCQFCRANLDDLKKQTTEEPRAFQSRVMQSTIGFFRPRA
;
A
#
# COMPACT_ATOMS: atom_id res chain seq x y z
N MET A 1 -18.62 22.45 19.12
CA MET A 1 -18.93 21.87 20.44
C MET A 1 -19.89 20.70 20.25
N ALA A 2 -19.38 19.52 19.90
CA ALA A 2 -20.17 18.30 19.96
C ALA A 2 -20.17 17.84 21.42
N GLU A 3 -21.10 18.38 22.21
CA GLU A 3 -21.26 18.01 23.62
C GLU A 3 -21.63 16.53 23.74
N LEU A 4 -21.09 15.86 24.76
CA LEU A 4 -21.54 14.52 25.15
C LEU A 4 -23.04 14.58 25.44
N THR A 5 -23.83 13.82 24.69
CA THR A 5 -25.26 13.72 25.00
C THR A 5 -25.43 13.01 26.34
N GLU A 6 -26.49 13.35 27.07
CA GLU A 6 -26.81 12.72 28.36
C GLU A 6 -26.97 11.19 28.23
N ALA A 7 -27.47 10.74 27.07
CA ALA A 7 -27.52 9.33 26.70
C ALA A 7 -26.13 8.68 26.55
N ASP A 8 -25.16 9.37 25.94
CA ASP A 8 -23.79 8.86 25.80
C ASP A 8 -23.10 8.80 27.17
N ARG A 9 -23.32 9.79 28.05
CA ARG A 9 -22.78 9.78 29.42
C ARG A 9 -23.30 8.60 30.23
N TYR A 10 -24.62 8.37 30.20
CA TYR A 10 -25.24 7.22 30.86
C TYR A 10 -24.70 5.88 30.33
N LEU A 11 -24.49 5.78 29.02
CA LEU A 11 -23.93 4.58 28.39
C LEU A 11 -22.48 4.32 28.84
N LEU A 12 -21.63 5.36 28.89
CA LEU A 12 -20.25 5.25 29.36
C LEU A 12 -20.15 4.86 30.84
N GLU A 13 -21.02 5.39 31.69
CA GLU A 13 -21.08 5.01 33.10
C GLU A 13 -21.45 3.53 33.30
N ARG A 14 -22.43 3.02 32.53
CA ARG A 14 -22.79 1.60 32.55
C ARG A 14 -21.61 0.71 32.12
N ILE A 15 -20.94 1.07 31.03
CA ILE A 15 -19.77 0.35 30.52
C ILE A 15 -18.62 0.37 31.55
N GLY A 16 -18.40 1.51 32.21
CA GLY A 16 -17.38 1.64 33.27
C GLY A 16 -17.62 0.74 34.48
N ARG A 17 -18.87 0.35 34.74
CA ARG A 17 -19.26 -0.61 35.80
C ARG A 17 -19.20 -2.07 35.35
N GLY A 18 -18.79 -2.34 34.11
CA GLY A 18 -18.68 -3.70 33.56
C GLY A 18 -19.99 -4.26 33.00
N ASP A 19 -20.95 -3.40 32.66
CA ASP A 19 -22.23 -3.83 32.07
C ASP A 19 -22.06 -4.25 30.60
N GLY A 20 -22.21 -5.55 30.34
CA GLY A 20 -22.08 -6.13 29.00
C GLY A 20 -23.17 -5.69 28.03
N GLU A 21 -24.38 -5.36 28.51
CA GLU A 21 -25.49 -4.92 27.65
C GLU A 21 -25.25 -3.49 27.15
N GLY A 22 -24.75 -2.61 28.03
CA GLY A 22 -24.34 -1.26 27.67
C GLY A 22 -23.19 -1.26 26.65
N TRP A 23 -22.26 -2.21 26.78
CA TRP A 23 -21.18 -2.41 25.82
C TRP A 23 -21.70 -2.85 24.45
N GLN A 24 -22.60 -3.83 24.40
CA GLN A 24 -23.19 -4.32 23.16
C GLN A 24 -23.90 -3.20 22.39
N GLN A 25 -24.68 -2.36 23.09
CA GLN A 25 -25.36 -1.22 22.47
C GLN A 25 -24.38 -0.20 21.86
N LEU A 26 -23.23 0.04 22.51
CA LEU A 26 -22.18 0.89 21.96
C LEU A 26 -21.60 0.27 20.68
N VAL A 27 -21.25 -1.03 20.72
CA VAL A 27 -20.68 -1.73 19.57
C VAL A 27 -21.65 -1.69 18.39
N GLU A 28 -22.93 -2.05 18.58
CA GLU A 28 -23.94 -2.02 17.51
C GLU A 28 -24.09 -0.62 16.88
N ARG A 29 -24.01 0.44 17.68
CA ARG A 29 -24.15 1.84 17.23
C ARG A 29 -22.97 2.36 16.41
N TYR A 30 -21.76 1.85 16.64
CA TYR A 30 -20.54 2.38 16.00
C TYR A 30 -19.84 1.38 15.06
N GLN A 31 -20.05 0.07 15.20
CA GLN A 31 -19.33 -0.95 14.42
C GLN A 31 -19.46 -0.75 12.91
N GLY A 32 -20.68 -0.46 12.42
CA GLY A 32 -20.92 -0.32 10.98
C GLY A 32 -20.17 0.86 10.38
N ARG A 33 -20.12 1.98 11.12
CA ARG A 33 -19.42 3.21 10.70
C ARG A 33 -17.91 3.06 10.79
N LEU A 34 -17.41 2.41 11.85
CA LEU A 34 -15.98 2.12 12.01
C LEU A 34 -15.49 1.13 10.94
N LEU A 35 -16.26 0.08 10.65
CA LEU A 35 -15.96 -0.89 9.60
C LEU A 35 -15.97 -0.24 8.21
N ALA A 36 -16.96 0.60 7.91
CA ALA A 36 -17.00 1.33 6.65
C ALA A 36 -15.74 2.22 6.50
N PHE A 37 -15.39 2.96 7.55
CA PHE A 37 -14.20 3.83 7.57
C PHE A 37 -12.87 3.07 7.46
N ALA A 38 -12.77 1.88 8.06
CA ALA A 38 -11.58 1.03 7.96
C ALA A 38 -11.47 0.39 6.56
N ARG A 39 -12.58 -0.14 6.03
CA ARG A 39 -12.63 -0.81 4.71
C ARG A 39 -12.35 0.11 3.55
N SER A 40 -12.62 1.41 3.66
CA SER A 40 -12.28 2.37 2.60
C SER A 40 -10.81 2.75 2.53
N ARG A 41 -10.04 2.36 3.55
CA ARG A 41 -8.61 2.58 3.66
C ARG A 41 -7.83 1.27 3.52
N LEU A 42 -8.46 0.13 3.75
CA LEU A 42 -7.84 -1.19 3.74
C LEU A 42 -8.44 -2.06 2.64
N SER A 43 -7.57 -2.62 1.81
CA SER A 43 -7.98 -3.43 0.67
C SER A 43 -8.50 -4.82 1.07
N ARG A 44 -8.21 -5.31 2.29
CA ARG A 44 -8.67 -6.61 2.81
C ARG A 44 -9.74 -6.44 3.89
N LYS A 45 -10.85 -7.17 3.73
CA LYS A 45 -11.98 -7.17 4.68
C LYS A 45 -11.57 -7.62 6.08
N GLU A 46 -10.74 -8.65 6.18
CA GLU A 46 -10.26 -9.23 7.45
C GLU A 46 -9.42 -8.20 8.24
N GLU A 47 -8.49 -7.50 7.58
CA GLU A 47 -7.67 -6.46 8.23
C GLU A 47 -8.51 -5.31 8.80
N ALA A 48 -9.59 -4.96 8.12
CA ALA A 48 -10.52 -3.93 8.57
C ALA A 48 -11.32 -4.37 9.79
N GLU A 49 -11.73 -5.64 9.84
CA GLU A 49 -12.44 -6.22 10.99
C GLU A 49 -11.53 -6.30 12.21
N ASP A 50 -10.29 -6.76 12.04
CA ASP A 50 -9.29 -6.83 13.10
C ASP A 50 -8.99 -5.44 13.69
N LEU A 51 -8.78 -4.43 12.85
CA LEU A 51 -8.49 -3.06 13.31
C LEU A 51 -9.66 -2.41 14.07
N VAL A 52 -10.89 -2.71 13.66
CA VAL A 52 -12.09 -2.22 14.36
C VAL A 52 -12.25 -2.93 15.71
N GLN A 53 -12.01 -4.24 15.77
CA GLN A 53 -12.00 -4.99 17.03
C GLN A 53 -10.97 -4.41 17.99
N ASP A 54 -9.74 -4.21 17.52
CA ASP A 54 -8.65 -3.59 18.26
C ASP A 54 -8.99 -2.19 18.77
N THR A 55 -9.72 -1.41 17.96
CA THR A 55 -10.18 -0.06 18.33
C THR A 55 -11.12 -0.11 19.52
N PHE A 56 -12.08 -1.04 19.51
CA PHE A 56 -13.00 -1.23 20.63
C PHE A 56 -12.29 -1.68 21.91
N ILE A 57 -11.29 -2.56 21.80
CA ILE A 57 -10.46 -2.99 22.93
C ILE A 57 -9.71 -1.78 23.52
N ALA A 58 -9.02 -1.02 22.67
CA ALA A 58 -8.29 0.18 23.10
C ALA A 58 -9.21 1.26 23.68
N PHE A 59 -10.46 1.35 23.21
CA PHE A 59 -11.47 2.22 23.78
C PHE A 59 -11.84 1.81 25.20
N LEU A 60 -12.05 0.51 25.47
CA LEU A 60 -12.32 0.01 26.82
C LEU A 60 -11.14 0.27 27.78
N GLU A 61 -9.91 0.06 27.31
CA GLU A 61 -8.71 0.35 28.10
C GLU A 61 -8.55 1.85 28.38
N GLY A 62 -8.86 2.69 27.40
CA GLY A 62 -8.78 4.15 27.47
C GLY A 62 -9.93 4.81 28.22
N LEU A 63 -11.03 4.10 28.48
CA LEU A 63 -12.25 4.63 29.12
C LEU A 63 -11.96 5.25 30.49
N LYS A 64 -11.02 4.69 31.25
CA LYS A 64 -10.59 5.21 32.57
C LYS A 64 -9.97 6.60 32.51
N ASN A 65 -9.42 6.99 31.35
CA ASN A 65 -8.73 8.26 31.12
C ASN A 65 -9.55 9.20 30.22
N PHE A 66 -10.80 8.84 29.91
CA PHE A 66 -11.67 9.61 29.03
C PHE A 66 -12.05 10.93 29.70
N ARG A 67 -11.78 12.05 29.00
CA ARG A 67 -12.15 13.39 29.45
C ARG A 67 -13.46 13.78 28.75
N GLU A 68 -14.42 14.33 29.49
CA GLU A 68 -15.77 14.72 29.02
C GLU A 68 -15.80 15.85 27.97
N ASN A 69 -14.67 16.18 27.36
CA ASN A 69 -14.54 17.27 26.40
C ASN A 69 -14.60 16.78 24.94
N ALA A 70 -14.78 15.48 24.69
CA ALA A 70 -14.88 14.90 23.35
C ALA A 70 -16.07 13.93 23.29
N SER A 71 -16.75 13.83 22.14
CA SER A 71 -17.80 12.84 21.95
C SER A 71 -17.24 11.41 21.87
N VAL A 72 -18.06 10.42 22.22
CA VAL A 72 -17.72 8.97 22.12
C VAL A 72 -17.28 8.61 20.70
N GLU A 73 -17.97 9.19 19.72
CA GLU A 73 -17.64 9.03 18.31
C GLU A 73 -16.23 9.53 18.00
N THR A 74 -15.91 10.78 18.38
CA THR A 74 -14.60 11.37 18.14
C THR A 74 -13.48 10.52 18.75
N PHE A 75 -13.70 9.97 19.94
CA PHE A 75 -12.71 9.14 20.61
C PHE A 75 -12.48 7.80 19.89
N LEU A 76 -13.54 7.08 19.52
CA LEU A 76 -13.44 5.84 18.74
C LEU A 76 -12.73 6.04 17.40
N PHE A 77 -13.11 7.09 16.65
CA PHE A 77 -12.49 7.38 15.36
C PHE A 77 -11.04 7.86 15.48
N THR A 78 -10.68 8.54 16.57
CA THR A 78 -9.28 8.93 16.84
C THR A 78 -8.40 7.71 17.09
N ILE A 79 -8.89 6.75 17.88
CA ILE A 79 -8.19 5.48 18.13
C ILE A 79 -8.02 4.71 16.82
N LEU A 80 -9.10 4.54 16.05
CA LEU A 80 -9.05 3.82 14.78
C LEU A 80 -8.10 4.48 13.79
N ARG A 81 -8.09 5.82 13.69
CA ARG A 81 -7.16 6.57 12.84
C ARG A 81 -5.70 6.32 13.23
N ARG A 82 -5.37 6.32 14.52
CA ARG A 82 -4.01 6.03 14.99
C ARG A 82 -3.60 4.61 14.62
N LYS A 83 -4.47 3.63 14.91
CA LYS A 83 -4.23 2.23 14.55
C LYS A 83 -4.07 2.03 13.05
N LEU A 84 -4.84 2.75 12.22
CA LEU A 84 -4.63 2.77 10.76
C LEU A 84 -3.26 3.35 10.40
N ILE A 85 -2.87 4.49 10.97
CA ILE A 85 -1.54 5.09 10.73
C ILE A 85 -0.42 4.11 11.13
N ASP A 86 -0.54 3.45 12.28
CA ASP A 86 0.42 2.47 12.77
C ASP A 86 0.41 1.18 11.94
N PHE A 87 -0.76 0.73 11.52
CA PHE A 87 -0.94 -0.39 10.59
C PHE A 87 -0.26 -0.10 9.25
N PHE A 88 -0.48 1.09 8.68
CA PHE A 88 0.20 1.50 7.46
C PHE A 88 1.70 1.68 7.67
N ARG A 89 2.17 2.19 8.82
CA ARG A 89 3.60 2.22 9.17
C ARG A 89 4.20 0.82 9.28
N GLY A 90 3.44 -0.15 9.82
CA GLY A 90 3.86 -1.55 9.92
C GLY A 90 3.83 -2.30 8.59
N LYS A 91 2.85 -2.00 7.73
CA LYS A 91 2.70 -2.59 6.38
C LYS A 91 3.64 -1.95 5.36
N GLN A 92 3.96 -0.66 5.53
CA GLN A 92 5.09 0.06 4.91
C GLN A 92 6.45 -0.59 5.18
N MET A 93 6.53 -1.70 5.92
CA MET A 93 7.77 -2.44 6.11
C MET A 93 7.89 -3.70 5.24
N ARG A 94 6.84 -4.24 4.58
CA ARG A 94 6.93 -5.57 3.92
C ARG A 94 5.98 -5.82 2.73
N VAL A 95 6.32 -5.30 1.56
CA VAL A 95 5.68 -5.63 0.26
C VAL A 95 6.69 -6.27 -0.70
N THR A 96 7.93 -5.83 -0.65
CA THR A 96 9.01 -6.24 -1.55
C THR A 96 10.20 -6.83 -0.81
N PHE A 97 11.03 -7.65 -1.49
CA PHE A 97 12.23 -8.24 -0.89
C PHE A 97 13.20 -7.17 -0.37
N LEU A 98 13.32 -6.07 -1.13
CA LEU A 98 14.16 -4.93 -0.79
C LEU A 98 13.76 -4.27 0.54
N GLN A 99 12.45 -4.15 0.75
CA GLN A 99 11.86 -3.57 1.96
C GLN A 99 12.08 -4.48 3.18
N GLU A 100 11.92 -5.80 3.02
CA GLU A 100 12.22 -6.79 4.07
C GLU A 100 13.70 -6.81 4.47
N ALA A 101 14.60 -6.71 3.49
CA ALA A 101 16.05 -6.68 3.73
C ALA A 101 16.46 -5.44 4.52
N LEU A 102 15.90 -4.27 4.22
CA LEU A 102 16.18 -3.02 4.93
C LEU A 102 15.53 -2.98 6.32
N ALA A 103 14.32 -3.50 6.49
CA ALA A 103 13.62 -3.53 7.77
C ALA A 103 14.35 -4.39 8.83
N LYS A 104 14.99 -5.48 8.42
CA LYS A 104 15.81 -6.33 9.30
C LYS A 104 17.07 -5.62 9.83
N SER A 105 17.51 -4.54 9.18
CA SER A 105 18.72 -3.79 9.56
C SER A 105 18.45 -2.68 10.61
N SER A 106 17.20 -2.29 10.82
CA SER A 106 16.79 -1.18 11.67
C SER A 106 15.85 -1.65 12.78
N SER A 107 16.40 -2.31 13.80
CA SER A 107 15.71 -2.61 15.05
C SER A 107 15.88 -1.46 16.03
N ASP A 108 14.97 -0.49 16.01
CA ASP A 108 14.75 0.38 17.17
C ASP A 108 13.28 0.76 17.25
N SER A 109 12.56 0.06 18.13
CA SER A 109 11.18 0.35 18.50
C SER A 109 11.23 0.94 19.91
N SER A 110 11.04 2.26 20.02
CA SER A 110 10.86 2.92 21.30
C SER A 110 9.49 3.61 21.33
N TYR A 111 8.60 3.07 22.16
CA TYR A 111 7.32 3.64 22.54
C TYR A 111 7.53 4.92 23.38
N ALA A 112 6.80 5.99 23.06
CA ALA A 112 6.61 7.13 23.97
C ALA A 112 5.14 7.61 23.93
N PRO A 113 4.51 7.89 25.08
CA PRO A 113 3.13 8.36 25.14
C PRO A 113 3.08 9.87 24.85
N VAL A 114 2.26 10.31 23.90
CA VAL A 114 2.09 11.74 23.60
C VAL A 114 0.62 12.18 23.70
N SER A 115 0.46 13.31 24.39
CA SER A 115 -0.78 13.97 24.82
C SER A 115 -1.78 14.23 23.70
N LEU A 116 -3.07 14.08 24.02
CA LEU A 116 -4.22 14.22 23.14
C LEU A 116 -4.66 15.68 23.01
N GLN A 117 -4.29 16.33 21.90
CA GLN A 117 -5.03 17.46 21.35
C GLN A 117 -5.09 17.29 19.83
N ALA A 118 -6.28 16.95 19.31
CA ALA A 118 -6.57 16.93 17.88
C ALA A 118 -7.77 17.87 17.61
N PRO A 119 -7.79 18.63 16.51
CA PRO A 119 -8.91 19.50 16.15
C PRO A 119 -10.21 18.70 15.91
N GLU A 120 -11.35 19.27 16.32
CA GLU A 120 -12.70 18.72 16.17
C GLU A 120 -13.15 18.65 14.70
N GLU A 121 -12.87 17.56 13.99
CA GLU A 121 -13.45 17.31 12.66
C GLU A 121 -14.00 15.88 12.56
N THR A 122 -15.33 15.75 12.55
CA THR A 122 -16.12 14.51 12.76
C THR A 122 -16.10 13.53 11.57
N ALA A 123 -16.25 12.23 11.84
CA ALA A 123 -16.22 11.13 10.86
C ALA A 123 -17.23 11.23 9.69
N SER A 124 -18.39 11.87 9.89
CA SER A 124 -19.38 12.13 8.85
C SER A 124 -18.85 13.06 7.73
N PHE A 125 -17.86 13.89 8.03
CA PHE A 125 -17.13 14.69 7.05
C PHE A 125 -16.21 13.82 6.17
N TYR A 126 -15.60 12.78 6.74
CA TYR A 126 -14.67 11.90 6.02
C TYR A 126 -15.37 10.88 5.12
N MET A 127 -16.55 10.37 5.51
CA MET A 127 -17.33 9.47 4.64
C MET A 127 -17.87 10.19 3.39
N ARG A 128 -18.19 11.48 3.49
CA ARG A 128 -18.60 12.32 2.34
C ARG A 128 -17.45 12.60 1.36
N ARG A 129 -16.21 12.57 1.84
CA ARG A 129 -14.96 12.63 1.05
C ARG A 129 -14.58 11.30 0.39
N GLU A 130 -15.22 10.20 0.76
CA GLU A 130 -14.87 8.85 0.32
C GLU A 130 -15.39 8.55 -1.09
N GLU A 131 -16.59 9.04 -1.41
CA GLU A 131 -17.15 9.07 -2.76
C GLU A 131 -16.36 10.03 -3.68
N GLN A 132 -15.80 11.10 -3.11
CA GLN A 132 -14.86 12.01 -3.80
C GLN A 132 -13.49 11.32 -4.05
N SER A 133 -13.03 10.46 -3.13
CA SER A 133 -11.73 9.79 -3.21
C SER A 133 -11.58 8.81 -4.38
N GLU A 134 -12.65 8.31 -4.99
CA GLU A 134 -12.56 7.44 -6.16
C GLU A 134 -12.15 8.21 -7.41
N ALA A 135 -12.68 9.42 -7.63
CA ALA A 135 -12.28 10.27 -8.74
C ALA A 135 -10.80 10.64 -8.63
N LEU A 136 -10.35 11.01 -7.42
CA LEU A 136 -8.93 11.26 -7.14
C LEU A 136 -8.07 10.03 -7.37
N ARG A 137 -8.50 8.84 -6.90
CA ARG A 137 -7.77 7.59 -7.14
C ARG A 137 -7.65 7.28 -8.62
N ALA A 138 -8.72 7.42 -9.39
CA ALA A 138 -8.73 7.19 -10.83
C ALA A 138 -7.78 8.16 -11.56
N VAL A 139 -7.82 9.46 -11.20
CA VAL A 139 -6.91 10.45 -11.78
C VAL A 139 -5.46 10.11 -11.39
N LEU A 140 -5.18 9.81 -10.13
CA LEU A 140 -3.83 9.44 -9.69
C LEU A 140 -3.32 8.19 -10.43
N ALA A 141 -4.17 7.17 -10.61
CA ALA A 141 -3.83 5.99 -11.41
C ALA A 141 -3.48 6.36 -12.86
N ASP A 142 -4.33 7.15 -13.53
CA ASP A 142 -4.08 7.63 -14.90
C ASP A 142 -2.76 8.44 -14.98
N THR A 143 -2.47 9.27 -13.99
CA THR A 143 -1.23 10.07 -13.96
C THR A 143 0.02 9.23 -13.73
N LEU A 144 -0.05 8.25 -12.82
CA LEU A 144 1.06 7.32 -12.58
C LEU A 144 1.33 6.49 -13.83
N ASP A 145 0.29 5.94 -14.44
CA ASP A 145 0.41 5.16 -15.68
C ASP A 145 1.04 6.02 -16.80
N GLY A 146 0.60 7.26 -16.97
CA GLY A 146 1.18 8.19 -17.93
C GLY A 146 2.66 8.49 -17.70
N LEU A 147 3.04 8.80 -16.46
CA LEU A 147 4.43 9.06 -16.07
C LEU A 147 5.32 7.84 -16.31
N LEU A 148 4.87 6.66 -15.90
CA LEU A 148 5.63 5.42 -16.01
C LEU A 148 5.75 4.96 -17.47
N GLU A 149 4.69 5.09 -18.25
CA GLU A 149 4.71 4.79 -19.68
C GLU A 149 5.69 5.69 -20.43
N ARG A 150 5.73 6.97 -20.08
CA ARG A 150 6.66 7.95 -20.66
C ARG A 150 8.11 7.57 -20.36
N LEU A 151 8.42 7.22 -19.10
CA LEU A 151 9.75 6.76 -18.71
C LEU A 151 10.15 5.47 -19.44
N ARG A 152 9.20 4.53 -19.58
CA ARG A 152 9.40 3.26 -20.28
C ARG A 152 9.66 3.43 -21.76
N LYS A 153 8.88 4.28 -22.45
CA LYS A 153 9.04 4.59 -23.88
C LYS A 153 10.33 5.34 -24.19
N ALA A 154 10.77 6.20 -23.27
CA ALA A 154 12.04 6.89 -23.38
C ALA A 154 13.25 6.03 -22.97
N GLU A 155 13.03 4.76 -22.59
CA GLU A 155 14.05 3.85 -22.05
C GLU A 155 14.83 4.41 -20.86
N ASN A 156 14.22 5.34 -20.12
CA ASN A 156 14.80 5.91 -18.92
C ASN A 156 14.52 4.99 -17.72
N PHE A 157 15.03 3.77 -17.78
CA PHE A 157 14.83 2.74 -16.77
C PHE A 157 15.45 3.11 -15.42
N ARG A 158 16.48 3.98 -15.41
CA ARG A 158 17.09 4.46 -14.16
C ARG A 158 16.10 5.27 -13.34
N ASP A 159 15.46 6.27 -13.95
CA ASP A 159 14.46 7.07 -13.25
C ASP A 159 13.24 6.21 -12.89
N LEU A 160 12.87 5.25 -13.75
CA LEU A 160 11.79 4.29 -13.47
C LEU A 160 12.05 3.45 -12.21
N GLN A 161 13.28 2.93 -12.05
CA GLN A 161 13.70 2.19 -10.86
C GLN A 161 13.62 3.05 -9.60
N ILE A 162 14.07 4.31 -9.68
CA ILE A 162 14.04 5.27 -8.56
C ILE A 162 12.60 5.58 -8.15
N VAL A 163 11.75 5.87 -9.13
CA VAL A 163 10.33 6.15 -8.93
C VAL A 163 9.65 4.94 -8.29
N GLU A 164 9.92 3.72 -8.78
CA GLU A 164 9.38 2.48 -8.21
C GLU A 164 9.86 2.25 -6.77
N MET A 165 11.14 2.50 -6.46
CA MET A 165 11.64 2.39 -5.09
C MET A 165 11.04 3.42 -4.13
N ILE A 166 10.76 4.64 -4.59
CA ILE A 166 10.27 5.73 -3.75
C ILE A 166 8.75 5.66 -3.55
N PHE A 167 7.98 5.45 -4.61
CA PHE A 167 6.51 5.52 -4.53
C PHE A 167 5.86 4.17 -4.26
N TYR A 168 6.45 3.08 -4.76
CA TYR A 168 5.94 1.74 -4.52
C TYR A 168 6.61 1.09 -3.30
N ALA A 169 7.94 0.98 -3.28
CA ALA A 169 8.66 0.37 -2.15
C ALA A 169 8.84 1.31 -0.94
N GLN A 170 8.46 2.59 -1.07
CA GLN A 170 8.50 3.61 -0.02
C GLN A 170 9.86 3.77 0.67
N LEU A 171 10.94 3.60 -0.09
CA LEU A 171 12.30 3.76 0.43
C LEU A 171 12.66 5.22 0.64
N ARG A 172 13.47 5.48 1.67
CA ARG A 172 14.01 6.82 1.93
C ARG A 172 15.02 7.19 0.86
N ASN A 173 15.14 8.48 0.56
CA ASN A 173 16.08 8.98 -0.46
C ASN A 173 17.51 8.48 -0.23
N LYS A 174 18.02 8.53 1.00
CA LYS A 174 19.34 7.98 1.37
C LYS A 174 19.51 6.47 1.11
N ASP A 175 18.43 5.68 1.20
CA ASP A 175 18.47 4.23 0.98
C ASP A 175 18.52 3.96 -0.52
N VAL A 176 17.69 4.66 -1.30
CA VAL A 176 17.72 4.61 -2.78
C VAL A 176 19.05 5.11 -3.34
N ALA A 177 19.60 6.21 -2.79
CA ALA A 177 20.90 6.76 -3.19
C ALA A 177 22.03 5.73 -3.04
N ARG A 178 22.04 5.01 -1.91
CA ARG A 178 23.00 3.93 -1.66
C ARG A 178 22.82 2.76 -2.64
N LEU A 179 21.58 2.35 -2.90
CA LEU A 179 21.29 1.24 -3.82
C LEU A 179 21.65 1.57 -5.27
N MET A 180 21.39 2.81 -5.70
CA MET A 180 21.66 3.28 -7.06
C MET A 180 23.10 3.78 -7.25
N ASN A 181 23.89 3.86 -6.18
CA ASN A 181 25.21 4.49 -6.16
C ASN A 181 25.18 5.92 -6.74
N MET A 182 24.25 6.74 -6.24
CA MET A 182 23.99 8.10 -6.69
C MET A 182 23.99 9.08 -5.52
N ASP A 183 24.13 10.38 -5.81
CA ASP A 183 23.94 11.43 -4.81
C ASP A 183 22.46 11.49 -4.39
N GLU A 184 22.21 11.58 -3.08
CA GLU A 184 20.88 11.76 -2.51
C GLU A 184 20.16 13.00 -3.09
N LYS A 185 20.91 14.04 -3.46
CA LYS A 185 20.36 15.23 -4.15
C LYS A 185 19.78 14.89 -5.52
N ALA A 186 20.41 13.98 -6.26
CA ALA A 186 19.91 13.54 -7.57
C ALA A 186 18.61 12.75 -7.42
N ILE A 187 18.53 11.89 -6.39
CA ILE A 187 17.29 11.15 -6.05
C ILE A 187 16.17 12.12 -5.65
N ALA A 188 16.47 13.10 -4.81
CA ALA A 188 15.51 14.12 -4.40
C ALA A 188 14.99 14.94 -5.60
N LEU A 189 15.85 15.28 -6.56
CA LEU A 189 15.47 15.98 -7.79
C LEU A 189 14.50 15.15 -8.64
N ILE A 190 14.75 13.85 -8.79
CA ILE A 190 13.86 12.94 -9.53
C ILE A 190 12.51 12.83 -8.81
N LYS A 191 12.51 12.61 -7.49
CA LYS A 191 11.28 12.59 -6.68
C LYS A 191 10.47 13.87 -6.86
N HIS A 192 11.11 15.03 -6.74
CA HIS A 192 10.44 16.33 -6.89
C HIS A 192 9.87 16.52 -8.30
N ARG A 193 10.62 16.13 -9.35
CA ARG A 193 10.14 16.18 -10.74
C ARG A 193 8.91 15.30 -10.94
N SER A 194 8.94 14.06 -10.45
CA SER A 194 7.81 13.13 -10.55
C SER A 194 6.59 13.64 -9.80
N LEU A 195 6.76 14.16 -8.58
CA LEU A 195 5.66 14.77 -7.81
C LEU A 195 5.08 15.99 -8.52
N LYS A 196 5.93 16.84 -9.10
CA LYS A 196 5.48 18.02 -9.86
C LYS A 196 4.64 17.62 -11.08
N GLU A 197 5.03 16.55 -11.78
CA GLU A 197 4.26 16.02 -12.92
C GLU A 197 2.91 15.49 -12.46
N ILE A 198 2.87 14.68 -11.40
CA ILE A 198 1.62 14.17 -10.81
C ILE A 198 0.71 15.34 -10.41
N LYS A 199 1.23 16.32 -9.65
CA LYS A 199 0.48 17.51 -9.23
C LYS A 199 -0.06 18.32 -10.41
N SER A 200 0.75 18.53 -11.45
CA SER A 200 0.33 19.27 -12.64
C SER A 200 -0.80 18.57 -13.37
N HIS A 201 -0.75 17.25 -13.51
CA HIS A 201 -1.82 16.49 -14.16
C HIS A 201 -3.10 16.45 -13.31
N VAL A 202 -2.97 16.31 -11.99
CA VAL A 202 -4.12 16.40 -11.06
C VAL A 202 -4.78 17.77 -11.16
N ALA A 203 -4.01 18.86 -11.19
CA ALA A 203 -4.52 20.23 -11.30
C ALA A 203 -5.24 20.52 -12.63
N GLN A 204 -4.93 19.76 -13.69
CA GLN A 204 -5.57 19.88 -15.01
C GLN A 204 -6.80 18.96 -15.16
N SER A 205 -7.09 18.11 -14.17
CA SER A 205 -8.21 17.18 -14.25
C SER A 205 -9.55 17.90 -14.14
N THR A 206 -10.44 17.63 -15.09
CA THR A 206 -11.83 18.10 -15.08
C THR A 206 -12.74 17.27 -14.18
N LYS A 207 -12.25 16.13 -13.69
CA LYS A 207 -13.02 15.18 -12.86
C LYS A 207 -12.96 15.50 -11.36
N LEU A 208 -12.10 16.44 -10.96
CA LEU A 208 -11.85 16.77 -9.55
C LEU A 208 -12.47 18.11 -9.17
N SER A 209 -12.95 18.18 -7.93
CA SER A 209 -13.35 19.42 -7.29
C SER A 209 -12.13 20.29 -6.94
N ARG A 210 -12.36 21.59 -6.75
CA ARG A 210 -11.32 22.55 -6.36
C ARG A 210 -10.64 22.16 -5.04
N ASP A 211 -11.41 21.63 -4.09
CA ASP A 211 -10.91 21.23 -2.77
C ASP A 211 -9.97 20.02 -2.87
N GLU A 212 -10.23 19.09 -3.79
CA GLU A 212 -9.36 17.93 -4.03
C GLU A 212 -8.03 18.32 -4.66
N ILE A 213 -8.07 19.24 -5.64
CA ILE A 213 -6.87 19.78 -6.28
C ILE A 213 -6.00 20.50 -5.23
N MET A 214 -6.63 21.34 -4.39
CA MET A 214 -5.92 22.04 -3.31
C MET A 214 -5.35 21.08 -2.26
N ALA A 215 -6.06 19.98 -1.97
CA ALA A 215 -5.58 18.96 -1.04
C ALA A 215 -4.31 18.26 -1.55
N VAL A 216 -4.18 18.01 -2.86
CA VAL A 216 -3.00 17.37 -3.46
C VAL A 216 -1.83 18.36 -3.62
N ASP A 217 -2.13 19.63 -3.92
CA ASP A 217 -1.09 20.64 -4.13
C ASP A 217 -0.37 21.03 -2.82
N SER A 218 -1.07 20.90 -1.68
CA SER A 218 -0.53 21.18 -0.35
C SER A 218 0.77 20.42 -0.04
N PRO A 219 1.79 21.07 0.57
CA PRO A 219 2.99 20.39 1.06
C PRO A 219 2.69 19.26 2.04
N ALA A 220 1.60 19.40 2.83
CA ALA A 220 1.17 18.40 3.79
C ALA A 220 0.71 17.08 3.14
N TRP A 221 0.36 17.09 1.85
CA TRP A 221 0.01 15.87 1.11
C TRP A 221 1.22 14.98 0.89
N GLU A 222 2.39 15.55 0.59
CA GLU A 222 3.62 14.78 0.35
C GLU A 222 4.13 14.09 1.62
N GLU A 223 3.87 14.69 2.78
CA GLU A 223 4.24 14.18 4.10
C GLU A 223 3.14 13.31 4.72
N SER A 224 1.95 13.26 4.10
CA SER A 224 0.81 12.52 4.61
C SER A 224 0.99 11.02 4.36
N PRO A 225 1.01 10.18 5.42
CA PRO A 225 1.05 8.73 5.27
C PRO A 225 -0.11 8.18 4.43
N ALA A 226 -1.27 8.86 4.46
CA ALA A 226 -2.44 8.47 3.69
C ALA A 226 -2.24 8.67 2.17
N ALA A 227 -1.55 9.74 1.77
CA ALA A 227 -1.24 9.98 0.36
C ALA A 227 -0.22 8.97 -0.17
N THR A 228 0.84 8.71 0.59
CA THR A 228 1.85 7.70 0.22
C THR A 228 1.24 6.31 0.14
N SER A 229 0.39 5.95 1.10
CA SER A 229 -0.35 4.67 1.07
C SER A 229 -1.29 4.56 -0.12
N MET A 230 -1.97 5.65 -0.50
CA MET A 230 -2.87 5.65 -1.67
C MET A 230 -2.10 5.41 -2.97
N LEU A 231 -0.93 6.04 -3.15
CA LEU A 231 -0.08 5.79 -4.32
C LEU A 231 0.39 4.33 -4.37
N THR A 232 0.79 3.75 -3.24
CA THR A 232 1.18 2.34 -3.18
C THR A 232 0.02 1.38 -3.45
N GLU A 233 -1.17 1.64 -2.89
CA GLU A 233 -2.39 0.85 -3.14
C GLU A 233 -2.79 0.88 -4.63
N ILE A 234 -2.75 2.07 -5.24
CA ILE A 234 -2.96 2.21 -6.68
C ILE A 234 -1.93 1.36 -7.43
N TRP A 235 -0.65 1.44 -7.06
CA TRP A 235 0.41 0.67 -7.69
C TRP A 235 0.22 -0.85 -7.57
N GLU A 236 -0.22 -1.34 -6.41
CA GLU A 236 -0.51 -2.77 -6.16
C GLU A 236 -1.69 -3.27 -7.00
N SER A 237 -2.71 -2.43 -7.16
CA SER A 237 -3.92 -2.78 -7.91
C SER A 237 -3.70 -2.72 -9.42
N THR A 238 -3.07 -1.66 -9.93
CA THR A 238 -2.88 -1.44 -11.38
C THR A 238 -1.61 -2.08 -11.92
N ARG A 239 -0.59 -2.31 -11.08
CA ARG A 239 0.70 -2.95 -11.41
C ARG A 239 1.36 -2.38 -12.67
N PRO A 240 1.54 -1.05 -12.75
CA PRO A 240 1.90 -0.37 -14.00
C PRO A 240 3.34 -0.65 -14.46
N THR A 241 4.22 -0.98 -13.51
CA THR A 241 5.62 -1.33 -13.75
C THR A 241 5.86 -2.82 -14.00
N CYS A 242 4.86 -3.67 -13.76
CA CYS A 242 5.03 -5.12 -13.91
C CYS A 242 5.24 -5.50 -15.39
N PRO A 243 6.36 -6.17 -15.74
CA PRO A 243 6.57 -6.62 -17.11
C PRO A 243 5.54 -7.66 -17.52
N LYS A 244 5.08 -7.59 -18.78
CA LYS A 244 4.19 -8.59 -19.37
C LYS A 244 4.82 -9.98 -19.28
N ARG A 245 3.99 -11.02 -19.16
CA ARG A 245 4.45 -12.42 -19.13
C ARG A 245 5.35 -12.78 -20.32
N THR A 246 5.06 -12.24 -21.51
CA THR A 246 5.92 -12.41 -22.71
C THR A 246 7.30 -11.77 -22.55
N THR A 247 7.38 -10.58 -21.94
CA THR A 247 8.65 -9.92 -21.60
C THR A 247 9.43 -10.74 -20.58
N VAL A 248 8.78 -11.28 -19.55
CA VAL A 248 9.42 -12.18 -18.57
C VAL A 248 9.92 -13.47 -19.23
N GLY A 249 9.18 -14.03 -20.19
CA GLY A 249 9.64 -15.17 -20.99
C GLY A 249 10.89 -14.84 -21.81
N ARG A 250 10.91 -13.69 -22.49
CA ARG A 250 12.10 -13.22 -23.23
C ARG A 250 13.30 -12.96 -22.33
N PHE A 251 13.06 -12.43 -21.12
CA PHE A 251 14.07 -12.26 -20.08
C PHE A 251 14.69 -13.59 -19.66
N LEU A 252 13.85 -14.60 -19.40
CA LEU A 252 14.28 -15.97 -19.06
C LEU A 252 15.15 -16.59 -20.16
N LEU A 253 14.81 -16.33 -21.42
CA LEU A 253 15.55 -16.79 -22.60
C LEU A 253 16.78 -15.92 -22.93
N GLY A 254 17.01 -14.80 -22.23
CA GLY A 254 18.13 -13.89 -22.51
C GLY A 254 18.03 -13.15 -23.84
N THR A 255 16.82 -12.94 -24.36
CA THR A 255 16.55 -12.35 -25.69
C THR A 255 16.04 -10.89 -25.65
N LEU A 256 16.07 -10.26 -24.47
CA LEU A 256 15.77 -8.84 -24.34
C LEU A 256 17.00 -7.99 -24.67
N GLU A 257 16.73 -6.77 -25.09
CA GLU A 257 17.77 -5.74 -25.23
C GLU A 257 18.35 -5.39 -23.85
N LYS A 258 19.62 -4.96 -23.81
CA LYS A 258 20.34 -4.72 -22.55
C LYS A 258 19.61 -3.81 -21.55
N PRO A 259 19.01 -2.67 -21.95
CA PRO A 259 18.28 -1.81 -21.02
C PRO A 259 17.10 -2.53 -20.36
N TRP A 260 16.32 -3.26 -21.18
CA TRP A 260 15.19 -4.07 -20.72
C TRP A 260 15.61 -5.25 -19.86
N GLN A 261 16.69 -5.95 -20.22
CA GLN A 261 17.23 -7.05 -19.43
C GLN A 261 17.60 -6.56 -18.02
N SER A 262 18.26 -5.40 -17.92
CA SER A 262 18.67 -4.80 -16.65
C SER A 262 17.48 -4.35 -15.81
N TYR A 263 16.46 -3.76 -16.43
CA TYR A 263 15.24 -3.33 -15.73
C TYR A 263 14.43 -4.51 -15.21
N VAL A 264 14.21 -5.54 -16.03
CA VAL A 264 13.44 -6.72 -15.63
C VAL A 264 14.17 -7.50 -14.53
N ASP A 265 15.51 -7.59 -14.59
CA ASP A 265 16.31 -8.16 -13.50
C ASP A 265 16.12 -7.38 -12.19
N PHE A 266 16.21 -6.06 -12.24
CA PHE A 266 15.90 -5.22 -11.08
C PHE A 266 14.51 -5.51 -10.52
N HIS A 267 13.47 -5.50 -11.36
CA HIS A 267 12.09 -5.65 -10.92
C HIS A 267 11.83 -7.02 -10.28
N LEU A 268 12.43 -8.08 -10.84
CA LEU A 268 12.27 -9.45 -10.37
C LEU A 268 13.15 -9.79 -9.17
N ASN A 269 14.41 -9.35 -9.16
CA ASN A 269 15.43 -9.86 -8.24
C ASN A 269 15.88 -8.82 -7.20
N GLN A 270 15.90 -7.53 -7.54
CA GLN A 270 16.33 -6.48 -6.62
C GLN A 270 15.13 -5.89 -5.87
N LEU A 271 14.15 -5.38 -6.59
CA LEU A 271 12.86 -4.99 -6.02
C LEU A 271 12.16 -6.23 -5.45
N GLY A 272 12.01 -7.28 -6.27
CA GLY A 272 11.42 -8.52 -5.82
C GLY A 272 9.90 -8.51 -5.83
N CYS A 273 9.28 -8.02 -6.91
CA CYS A 273 7.83 -8.05 -7.09
C CYS A 273 7.29 -9.49 -7.01
N GLN A 274 6.43 -9.77 -6.01
CA GLN A 274 5.93 -11.12 -5.74
C GLN A 274 5.15 -11.71 -6.92
N PHE A 275 4.33 -10.89 -7.60
CA PHE A 275 3.53 -11.32 -8.75
C PHE A 275 4.40 -11.71 -9.95
N CYS A 276 5.40 -10.90 -10.28
CA CYS A 276 6.27 -11.17 -11.42
C CYS A 276 7.22 -12.34 -11.14
N ARG A 277 7.62 -12.55 -9.89
CA ARG A 277 8.38 -13.74 -9.47
C ARG A 277 7.55 -15.01 -9.59
N ALA A 278 6.29 -15.01 -9.14
CA ALA A 278 5.39 -16.15 -9.32
C ALA A 278 5.24 -16.51 -10.82
N ASN A 279 5.05 -15.50 -11.68
CA ASN A 279 5.01 -15.69 -13.13
C ASN A 279 6.32 -16.29 -13.69
N LEU A 280 7.48 -15.82 -13.22
CA LEU A 280 8.78 -16.35 -13.62
C LEU A 280 8.92 -17.83 -13.21
N ASP A 281 8.52 -18.17 -11.99
CA ASP A 281 8.60 -19.54 -11.47
C ASP A 281 7.68 -20.49 -12.24
N ASP A 282 6.48 -20.03 -12.63
CA ASP A 282 5.59 -20.80 -13.51
C ASP A 282 6.20 -21.01 -14.90
N LEU A 283 6.82 -19.98 -15.49
CA LEU A 283 7.49 -20.09 -16.78
C LEU A 283 8.69 -21.05 -16.73
N LYS A 284 9.45 -21.05 -15.62
CA LYS A 284 10.54 -22.00 -15.39
C LYS A 284 10.03 -23.44 -15.28
N LYS A 285 8.91 -23.67 -14.60
CA LYS A 285 8.28 -25.00 -14.53
C LYS A 285 7.84 -25.47 -15.92
N GLN A 286 7.17 -24.63 -16.69
CA GLN A 286 6.75 -24.96 -18.07
C GLN A 286 7.94 -25.34 -18.96
N THR A 287 9.02 -24.55 -18.92
CA THR A 287 10.24 -24.82 -19.70
C THR A 287 11.03 -26.05 -19.24
N THR A 288 10.82 -26.54 -18.02
CA THR A 288 11.50 -27.76 -17.51
C THR A 288 10.63 -29.01 -17.59
N GLU A 289 9.31 -28.89 -17.46
CA GLU A 289 8.35 -29.99 -17.50
C GLU A 289 7.96 -30.40 -18.92
N GLU A 290 7.73 -29.46 -19.85
CA GLU A 290 7.38 -29.80 -21.25
C GLU A 290 8.45 -30.63 -21.98
N PRO A 291 9.76 -30.30 -21.89
CA PRO A 291 10.80 -31.12 -22.51
C PRO A 291 10.89 -32.51 -21.89
N ARG A 292 10.68 -32.64 -20.57
CA ARG A 292 10.70 -33.93 -19.86
C ARG A 292 9.48 -34.80 -20.21
N ALA A 293 8.31 -34.20 -20.36
CA ALA A 293 7.10 -34.91 -20.78
C ALA A 293 7.21 -35.38 -22.25
N PHE A 294 7.83 -34.57 -23.12
CA PHE A 294 8.15 -34.99 -24.49
C PHE A 294 9.21 -36.10 -24.52
N GLN A 295 10.34 -35.94 -23.82
CA GLN A 295 11.39 -36.97 -23.72
C GLN A 295 10.85 -38.28 -23.14
N SER A 296 9.98 -38.23 -22.13
CA SER A 296 9.37 -39.43 -21.54
C SER A 296 8.45 -40.14 -22.54
N ARG A 297 7.67 -39.40 -23.34
CA ARG A 297 6.84 -39.98 -24.41
C ARG A 297 7.69 -40.60 -25.52
N VAL A 298 8.79 -39.95 -25.91
CA VAL A 298 9.74 -40.50 -26.88
C VAL A 298 10.39 -41.78 -26.33
N MET A 299 10.88 -41.77 -25.09
CA MET A 299 11.50 -42.94 -24.47
C MET A 299 10.52 -44.11 -24.32
N GLN A 300 9.27 -43.84 -23.89
CA GLN A 300 8.23 -44.88 -23.79
C GLN A 300 7.88 -45.50 -25.16
N SER A 301 7.86 -44.70 -26.23
CA SER A 301 7.57 -45.21 -27.58
C SER A 301 8.77 -45.88 -28.26
N THR A 302 10.01 -45.54 -27.86
CA THR A 302 11.24 -46.11 -28.47
C THR A 302 11.87 -47.27 -27.69
N ILE A 303 11.50 -47.50 -26.41
CA ILE A 303 12.02 -48.60 -25.58
C ILE A 303 11.84 -49.99 -26.22
N GLY A 304 10.74 -50.21 -26.95
CA GLY A 304 10.48 -51.49 -27.64
C GLY A 304 11.36 -51.77 -28.86
N PHE A 305 12.07 -50.76 -29.37
CA PHE A 305 12.94 -50.88 -30.56
C PHE A 305 14.40 -51.19 -30.21
N PHE A 306 14.80 -51.04 -28.94
CA PHE A 306 16.10 -51.47 -28.46
C PHE A 306 16.05 -52.95 -28.09
N ARG A 307 16.34 -53.82 -29.06
CA ARG A 307 16.75 -55.21 -28.73
C ARG A 307 18.25 -55.23 -28.47
N PRO A 308 18.72 -55.71 -27.30
CA PRO A 308 20.13 -55.98 -27.12
C PRO A 308 20.53 -57.07 -28.12
N ARG A 309 21.59 -56.81 -28.90
CA ARG A 309 22.23 -57.85 -29.71
C ARG A 309 22.82 -58.87 -28.74
N ALA A 310 22.24 -60.07 -28.71
CA ALA A 310 22.84 -61.25 -28.11
C ALA A 310 24.03 -61.72 -28.97
#